data_AF-A0A4R4PIJ1-F1
#
_entry.id   AF-A0A4R4PIJ1-F1
#
_cell.length_a   1.000
_cell.length_b   1.000
_cell.length_c   1.000
_cell.angle_alpha   90.00
_cell.angle_beta   90.00
_cell.angle_gamma   90.00
#
_symmetry.space_group_name_H-M   'P 1'
#
loop_
_entity.id
_entity.type
_entity.pdbx_description
1 polymer ?
#
loop_
_entity_poly.entity_id
_entity_poly.type
_entity_poly.pdbx_seq_one_letter_code
_entity_poly.pdbx_strand_id
1 'polypeptide(L)'
;MSAQEAATGLAQLEGFLLWQTELSNARREAEAFAEGLPWLTTAQREQVIEHYAHDRISLSHRMLTAVADRCHSLQDEYTARYHHLKRRLVLATLLTLTAALTPCTLTFLALYDA
;
A
#
# COMPACT_ATOMS: atom_id res chain seq x y z
N MET A 1 18.74 -18.13 1.54
CA MET A 1 17.47 -17.40 1.41
C MET A 1 17.63 -16.08 2.14
N SER A 2 17.63 -14.97 1.42
CA SER A 2 17.81 -13.63 2.01
C SER A 2 16.54 -13.18 2.74
N ALA A 3 16.65 -12.27 3.73
CA ALA A 3 15.47 -11.77 4.46
C ALA A 3 14.43 -11.12 3.53
N GLN A 4 14.88 -10.51 2.43
CA GLN A 4 14.02 -9.90 1.42
C GLN A 4 13.23 -10.93 0.61
N GLU A 5 13.87 -12.06 0.24
CA GLU A 5 13.19 -13.17 -0.43
C GLU A 5 12.11 -13.79 0.47
N ALA A 6 12.42 -13.96 1.76
CA ALA A 6 11.47 -14.48 2.74
C ALA A 6 10.25 -13.55 2.89
N ALA A 7 10.47 -12.24 3.00
CA ALA A 7 9.40 -11.25 3.11
C ALA A 7 8.51 -11.24 1.85
N THR A 8 9.11 -11.32 0.67
CA THR A 8 8.39 -11.36 -0.61
C THR A 8 7.54 -12.62 -0.73
N GLY A 9 8.10 -13.78 -0.38
CA GLY A 9 7.38 -15.05 -0.38
C GLY A 9 6.20 -15.06 0.58
N LEU A 10 6.38 -14.48 1.79
CA LEU A 10 5.29 -14.37 2.77
C LEU A 10 4.15 -13.49 2.26
N ALA A 11 4.45 -12.34 1.66
CA ALA A 11 3.44 -11.45 1.11
C ALA A 11 2.62 -12.11 -0.03
N GLN A 12 3.28 -12.89 -0.89
CA GLN A 12 2.60 -13.66 -1.95
C GLN A 12 1.69 -14.75 -1.37
N LEU A 13 2.15 -15.45 -0.34
CA LEU A 13 1.37 -16.48 0.34
C LEU A 13 0.16 -15.87 1.04
N GLU A 14 0.33 -14.76 1.75
CA GLU A 14 -0.76 -14.01 2.38
C GLU A 14 -1.80 -13.57 1.34
N GLY A 15 -1.37 -13.01 0.22
CA GLY A 15 -2.25 -12.64 -0.89
C GLY A 15 -3.03 -13.82 -1.46
N PHE A 16 -2.37 -14.98 -1.64
CA PHE A 16 -3.02 -16.21 -2.07
C PHE A 16 -4.06 -16.70 -1.06
N LEU A 17 -3.74 -16.72 0.24
CA LEU A 17 -4.65 -17.16 1.29
C LEU A 17 -5.86 -16.23 1.43
N LEU A 18 -5.65 -14.92 1.32
CA LEU A 18 -6.74 -13.95 1.26
C LEU A 18 -7.64 -14.21 0.05
N TRP A 19 -7.06 -14.44 -1.12
CA TRP A 19 -7.83 -14.73 -2.33
C TRP A 19 -8.64 -16.03 -2.25
N GLN A 20 -8.05 -17.10 -1.71
CA GLN A 20 -8.78 -18.36 -1.49
C GLN A 20 -9.93 -18.16 -0.49
N THR A 21 -9.71 -17.36 0.55
CA THR A 21 -10.75 -17.01 1.52
C THR A 21 -11.90 -16.25 0.85
N GLU A 22 -11.59 -15.24 0.03
CA GLU A 22 -12.58 -14.46 -0.73
C GLU A 22 -13.41 -15.33 -1.67
N LEU A 23 -12.79 -16.26 -2.40
CA LEU A 23 -13.50 -17.21 -3.27
C LEU A 23 -14.50 -18.06 -2.47
N SER A 24 -14.06 -18.58 -1.33
CA SER A 24 -14.92 -19.40 -0.46
C SER A 24 -16.07 -18.59 0.16
N ASN A 25 -15.82 -17.33 0.52
CA ASN A 25 -16.81 -16.42 1.08
C ASN A 25 -17.85 -16.04 0.02
N ALA A 26 -17.42 -15.68 -1.18
CA ALA A 26 -18.31 -15.34 -2.29
C ALA A 26 -19.27 -16.50 -2.61
N ARG A 27 -18.78 -17.74 -2.60
CA ARG A 27 -19.64 -18.93 -2.81
C ARG A 27 -20.64 -19.11 -1.67
N ARG A 28 -20.20 -18.97 -0.42
CA ARG A 28 -21.07 -19.10 0.76
C ARG A 28 -22.15 -18.02 0.82
N GLU A 29 -21.79 -16.78 0.51
CA GLU A 29 -22.73 -15.66 0.39
C GLU A 29 -23.76 -15.92 -0.71
N ALA A 30 -23.32 -16.43 -1.87
CA ALA A 30 -24.18 -16.78 -2.98
C ALA A 30 -25.19 -17.90 -2.60
N GLU A 31 -24.72 -18.92 -1.90
CA GLU A 31 -25.55 -20.02 -1.41
C GLU A 31 -26.59 -19.51 -0.41
N ALA A 32 -26.20 -18.70 0.56
CA ALA A 32 -27.11 -18.08 1.53
C ALA A 32 -28.14 -17.16 0.86
N PHE A 33 -27.73 -16.40 -0.17
CA PHE A 33 -28.66 -15.60 -0.97
C PHE A 33 -29.70 -16.49 -1.68
N ALA A 34 -29.26 -17.59 -2.27
CA ALA A 34 -30.14 -18.52 -2.97
C ALA A 34 -31.06 -19.34 -2.04
N GLU A 35 -30.75 -19.47 -0.73
CA GLU A 35 -31.68 -20.01 0.26
C GLU A 35 -32.93 -19.13 0.44
N GLY A 36 -32.81 -17.81 0.24
CA GLY A 36 -33.92 -16.86 0.28
C GLY A 36 -34.91 -16.98 -0.90
N LEU A 37 -34.62 -17.84 -1.88
CA LEU A 37 -35.37 -17.97 -3.14
C LEU A 37 -35.92 -19.41 -3.30
N PRO A 38 -36.83 -19.88 -2.41
CA PRO A 38 -37.26 -21.28 -2.35
C PRO A 38 -38.07 -21.74 -3.57
N TRP A 39 -38.53 -20.82 -4.42
CA TRP A 39 -39.27 -21.14 -5.65
C TRP A 39 -38.36 -21.52 -6.83
N LEU A 40 -37.04 -21.40 -6.68
CA LEU A 40 -36.10 -21.78 -7.73
C LEU A 40 -35.95 -23.30 -7.82
N THR A 41 -35.91 -23.81 -9.04
CA THR A 41 -35.46 -25.18 -9.28
C THR A 41 -33.96 -25.32 -8.98
N THR A 42 -33.47 -26.54 -8.76
CA THR A 42 -32.05 -26.80 -8.50
C THR A 42 -31.12 -26.21 -9.57
N ALA A 43 -31.50 -26.34 -10.86
CA ALA A 43 -30.72 -25.80 -11.96
C ALA A 43 -30.68 -24.26 -11.97
N GLN A 44 -31.81 -23.61 -11.68
CA GLN A 44 -31.86 -22.14 -11.56
C GLN A 44 -31.08 -21.66 -10.34
N ARG A 45 -31.15 -22.40 -9.24
CA ARG A 45 -30.41 -22.11 -8.02
C ARG A 45 -28.90 -22.12 -8.29
N GLU A 46 -28.40 -23.15 -8.95
CA GLU A 46 -26.97 -23.27 -9.28
C GLU A 46 -26.47 -22.13 -10.17
N GLN A 47 -27.26 -21.76 -11.19
CA GLN A 47 -26.95 -20.61 -12.07
C GLN A 47 -26.88 -19.28 -11.29
N VAL A 48 -27.83 -19.04 -10.39
CA VAL A 48 -27.82 -17.83 -9.54
C VAL A 48 -26.59 -17.81 -8.64
N ILE A 49 -26.25 -18.94 -8.03
CA ILE A 49 -25.08 -19.03 -7.14
C ILE A 49 -23.79 -18.75 -7.92
N GLU A 50 -23.63 -19.32 -9.11
CA GLU A 50 -22.46 -19.09 -9.95
C GLU A 50 -22.34 -17.62 -10.37
N HIS A 51 -23.42 -17.03 -10.87
CA HIS A 51 -23.43 -15.64 -11.32
C HIS A 51 -23.17 -14.66 -10.18
N TYR A 52 -23.85 -14.85 -9.04
CA TYR A 52 -23.64 -14.01 -7.86
C TYR A 52 -22.19 -14.11 -7.36
N ALA A 53 -21.64 -15.33 -7.23
CA ALA A 53 -20.28 -15.51 -6.76
C ALA A 53 -19.27 -14.82 -7.69
N HIS A 54 -19.45 -14.94 -9.01
CA HIS A 54 -18.63 -14.26 -10.00
C HIS A 54 -18.69 -12.72 -9.87
N ASP A 55 -19.88 -12.17 -9.75
CA ASP A 55 -20.08 -10.72 -9.60
C ASP A 55 -19.49 -10.21 -8.28
N ARG A 56 -19.66 -10.98 -7.20
CA ARG A 56 -19.13 -10.65 -5.87
C ARG A 56 -17.61 -10.60 -5.88
N ILE A 57 -16.96 -11.59 -6.49
CA ILE A 57 -15.49 -11.62 -6.65
C ILE A 57 -15.01 -10.45 -7.50
N SER A 58 -15.70 -10.19 -8.62
CA SER A 58 -15.37 -9.07 -9.51
C SER A 58 -15.48 -7.73 -8.80
N LEU A 59 -16.49 -7.56 -7.94
CA LEU A 59 -16.65 -6.37 -7.11
C LEU A 59 -15.53 -6.24 -6.06
N SER A 60 -15.24 -7.31 -5.31
CA SER A 60 -14.16 -7.32 -4.32
C SER A 60 -12.82 -6.96 -4.95
N HIS A 61 -12.51 -7.52 -6.12
CA HIS A 61 -11.30 -7.17 -6.87
C HIS A 61 -11.25 -5.68 -7.21
N ARG A 62 -12.31 -5.12 -7.80
CA ARG A 62 -12.36 -3.67 -8.13
C ARG A 62 -12.19 -2.79 -6.90
N MET A 63 -12.82 -3.14 -5.78
CA MET A 63 -12.69 -2.40 -4.52
C MET A 63 -11.27 -2.44 -3.98
N LEU A 64 -10.64 -3.63 -3.95
CA LEU A 64 -9.26 -3.79 -3.51
C LEU A 64 -8.29 -3.01 -4.40
N THR A 65 -8.45 -3.06 -5.73
CA THR A 65 -7.62 -2.27 -6.65
C THR A 65 -7.79 -0.77 -6.39
N ALA A 66 -9.02 -0.28 -6.26
CA ALA A 66 -9.28 1.14 -6.00
C ALA A 66 -8.66 1.62 -4.67
N VAL A 67 -8.73 0.79 -3.61
CA VAL A 67 -8.09 1.10 -2.33
C VAL A 67 -6.57 1.08 -2.45
N ALA A 68 -5.99 0.08 -3.12
CA ALA A 68 -4.55 -0.01 -3.34
C ALA A 68 -4.02 1.22 -4.12
N ASP A 69 -4.69 1.59 -5.21
CA ASP A 69 -4.34 2.78 -6.00
C ASP A 69 -4.42 4.05 -5.15
N ARG A 70 -5.45 4.17 -4.29
CA ARG A 70 -5.58 5.31 -3.38
C ARG A 70 -4.47 5.35 -2.35
N CYS A 71 -4.10 4.21 -1.77
CA CYS A 71 -3.00 4.10 -0.82
C CYS A 71 -1.67 4.50 -1.46
N HIS A 72 -1.37 4.04 -2.68
CA HIS A 72 -0.17 4.45 -3.41
C HIS A 72 -0.18 5.96 -3.71
N SER A 73 -1.30 6.49 -4.20
CA SER A 73 -1.45 7.92 -4.44
C SER A 73 -1.19 8.76 -3.17
N LEU A 74 -1.72 8.34 -2.03
CA LEU A 74 -1.47 9.01 -0.74
C LEU A 74 0.00 8.88 -0.34
N GLN A 75 0.58 7.69 -0.45
CA GLN A 75 1.98 7.45 -0.12
C GLN A 75 2.91 8.35 -0.94
N ASP A 76 2.67 8.49 -2.24
CA ASP A 76 3.45 9.35 -3.13
C ASP A 76 3.32 10.83 -2.74
N GLU A 77 2.09 11.29 -2.44
CA GLU A 77 1.84 12.65 -1.99
C GLU A 77 2.58 12.97 -0.68
N TYR A 78 2.50 12.08 0.31
CA TYR A 78 3.20 12.24 1.58
C TYR A 78 4.71 12.17 1.43
N THR A 79 5.21 11.23 0.61
CA THR A 79 6.64 11.05 0.38
C THR A 79 7.23 12.26 -0.33
N ALA A 80 6.52 12.82 -1.32
CA ALA A 80 6.92 14.06 -1.98
C ALA A 80 6.99 15.25 -1.01
N ARG A 81 5.96 15.43 -0.17
CA ARG A 81 5.93 16.48 0.86
C ARG A 81 7.07 16.32 1.88
N TYR A 82 7.30 15.08 2.33
CA TYR A 82 8.37 14.77 3.25
C TYR A 82 9.76 15.04 2.64
N HIS A 83 10.01 14.60 1.41
CA HIS A 83 11.27 14.87 0.73
C HIS A 83 11.51 16.36 0.52
N HIS A 84 10.46 17.13 0.20
CA HIS A 84 10.56 18.58 0.09
C HIS A 84 10.98 19.22 1.42
N LEU A 85 10.32 18.85 2.51
CA LEU A 85 10.62 19.39 3.84
C LEU A 85 12.01 18.96 4.32
N LYS A 86 12.37 17.69 4.14
CA LYS A 86 13.69 17.14 4.45
C LYS A 86 14.78 17.88 3.67
N ARG A 87 14.59 18.13 2.38
CA ARG A 87 15.55 18.87 1.56
C ARG A 87 15.74 20.30 2.07
N ARG A 88 14.65 21.00 2.42
CA ARG A 88 14.73 22.35 2.99
C ARG A 88 15.50 22.37 4.31
N LEU A 89 15.22 21.40 5.18
CA LEU A 89 15.89 21.29 6.46
C LEU A 89 17.38 21.00 6.29
N VAL A 90 17.74 20.03 5.44
CA VAL A 90 19.15 19.70 5.14
C VAL A 90 19.91 20.90 4.55
N LEU A 91 19.30 21.65 3.62
CA LEU A 91 19.91 22.85 3.06
C LEU A 91 20.08 23.95 4.11
N ALA A 92 19.06 24.18 4.95
CA ALA A 92 19.14 25.16 6.03
C ALA A 92 20.24 24.79 7.02
N THR A 93 20.32 23.53 7.45
CA THR A 93 21.36 23.06 8.37
C THR A 93 22.75 23.18 7.76
N LEU A 94 22.90 22.84 6.47
CA LEU A 94 24.17 22.97 5.78
C LEU A 94 24.59 24.44 5.69
N LEU A 95 23.68 25.34 5.36
CA LEU A 95 23.93 26.78 5.28
C LEU A 95 24.28 27.38 6.65
N THR A 96 23.62 26.96 7.73
CA THR A 96 23.97 27.40 9.08
C THR A 96 25.34 26.88 9.51
N LEU A 97 25.70 25.65 9.15
CA LEU A 97 27.00 25.08 9.48
C LEU A 97 28.13 25.78 8.72
N THR A 98 27.94 26.02 7.41
CA THR A 98 28.94 26.75 6.62
C THR A 98 29.09 28.18 7.12
N ALA A 99 28.00 28.87 7.43
CA ALA A 99 28.02 30.23 7.98
C ALA A 99 28.67 30.32 9.37
N ALA A 100 28.55 29.28 10.20
CA ALA A 100 29.19 29.23 11.52
C ALA A 100 30.70 28.92 11.43
N LEU A 101 31.09 28.05 10.49
CA LEU A 101 32.48 27.62 10.33
C LEU A 101 33.35 28.67 9.63
N THR A 102 32.81 29.42 8.67
CA THR A 102 33.55 30.44 7.91
C THR A 102 34.22 31.52 8.77
N PRO A 103 33.56 32.17 9.76
CA PRO A 103 34.25 33.12 10.61
C PRO A 103 35.33 32.45 11.47
N CYS A 104 35.07 31.22 11.94
CA CYS A 104 35.99 30.48 12.81
C CYS A 104 37.30 30.10 12.09
N THR A 105 37.21 29.70 10.81
CA THR A 105 38.39 29.41 9.98
C THR A 105 39.15 30.68 9.59
N LEU A 106 38.44 31.78 9.30
CA LEU A 106 39.07 33.07 9.02
C LEU A 106 39.84 33.62 10.23
N THR A 107 39.27 33.53 11.44
CA THR A 107 39.97 33.93 12.66
C THR A 107 41.18 33.04 12.94
N PHE A 108 41.10 31.74 12.65
CA PHE A 108 42.21 30.81 12.84
C PHE A 108 43.37 31.09 11.88
N LEU A 109 43.09 31.35 10.61
CA LEU A 109 44.10 31.74 9.63
C LEU A 109 44.74 33.09 9.97
N ALA A 110 43.94 34.09 10.37
CA ALA A 110 44.45 35.40 10.77
C ALA A 110 45.33 35.36 12.03
N LEU A 111 45.08 34.40 12.94
CA LEU A 111 45.92 34.18 14.12
C LEU A 111 47.19 33.37 13.80
N TYR A 112 47.16 32.53 12.76
CA TYR A 112 48.32 31.78 12.30
C TYR A 112 49.30 32.64 11.48
N ASP A 113 48.79 33.64 10.76
CA ASP A 113 49.57 34.57 9.94
C ASP A 113 50.16 35.77 10.74
N ALA A 114 49.86 35.83 12.05
CA ALA A 114 50.32 36.87 13.00
C ALA A 114 51.37 36.32 13.99
#